data_AF-A0A1N7SM06-F1
#
_entry.id   AF-A0A1N7SM06-F1
#
_cell.length_a   1.000
_cell.length_b   1.000
_cell.length_c   1.000
_cell.angle_alpha   90.00
_cell.angle_beta   90.00
_cell.angle_gamma   90.00
#
_symmetry.space_group_name_H-M   'P 1'
#
loop_
_entity.id
_entity.type
_entity.pdbx_description
1 polymer ?
#
loop_
_entity_poly.entity_id
_entity_poly.type
_entity_poly.pdbx_seq_one_letter_code
_entity_poly.pdbx_strand_id
1 'polypeptide(L)'
;MNATTGVMSRAVSELEARLRTRLVNRSTRRLALTSAGESYLRRCRQILADIDHAEEEASSAHKRPAGVLRMRSFPSVDHHYVLPALTRYHAQYPDVSIELSLSQQIPDLFDGTSDMAVVAAWSLPDSDLVSHMLGSTFSILCASPVARKSFAIQI
;
A
#
# COMPACT_ATOMS: atom_id res chain seq x y z
N MET A 1 10.34 18.64 -2.98
CA MET A 1 10.68 18.99 -4.38
C MET A 1 10.31 20.46 -4.62
N ASN A 2 11.29 21.37 -4.71
CA ASN A 2 11.04 22.77 -5.09
C ASN A 2 11.42 22.96 -6.57
N ALA A 3 10.50 22.64 -7.49
CA ALA A 3 10.69 22.91 -8.91
C ALA A 3 9.41 23.52 -9.49
N THR A 4 9.56 24.43 -10.45
CA THR A 4 8.42 25.09 -11.10
C THR A 4 7.68 24.11 -12.02
N THR A 5 6.37 24.34 -12.21
CA THR A 5 5.51 23.51 -13.07
C THR A 5 6.07 23.36 -14.49
N GLY A 6 6.74 24.39 -15.02
CA GLY A 6 7.39 24.35 -16.33
C GLY A 6 8.55 23.35 -16.39
N VAL A 7 9.37 23.27 -15.35
CA VAL A 7 10.49 22.32 -15.26
C VAL A 7 9.98 20.88 -15.19
N MET A 8 8.97 20.63 -14.35
CA MET A 8 8.34 19.31 -14.23
C MET A 8 7.68 18.87 -15.53
N SER A 9 6.97 19.79 -16.20
CA SER A 9 6.36 19.53 -17.50
C SER A 9 7.40 19.13 -18.55
N ARG A 10 8.55 19.82 -18.58
CA ARG A 10 9.63 19.55 -19.54
C ARG A 10 10.29 18.21 -19.27
N ALA A 11 10.57 17.89 -18.01
CA ALA A 11 11.17 16.61 -17.62
C ALA A 11 10.28 15.42 -18.05
N VAL A 12 8.96 15.52 -17.88
CA VAL A 12 8.02 14.50 -18.37
C VAL A 12 8.07 14.38 -19.89
N SER A 13 8.09 15.49 -20.62
CA SER A 13 8.16 15.45 -22.09
C SER A 13 9.49 14.87 -22.62
N GLU A 14 10.61 15.17 -21.97
CA GLU A 14 11.91 14.56 -22.29
C GLU A 14 11.91 13.05 -22.00
N LEU A 15 11.27 12.63 -20.91
CA LEU A 15 11.09 11.22 -20.59
C LEU A 15 10.23 10.50 -21.64
N GLU A 16 9.09 11.06 -22.03
CA GLU A 16 8.22 10.50 -23.07
C GLU A 16 8.94 10.40 -24.42
N ALA A 17 9.74 11.42 -24.77
CA ALA A 17 10.55 11.42 -26.00
C ALA A 17 11.59 10.30 -25.98
N ARG A 18 12.28 10.10 -24.84
CA ARG A 18 13.27 9.03 -24.67
C ARG A 18 12.64 7.64 -24.75
N LEU A 19 11.45 7.47 -24.17
CA LEU A 19 10.70 6.20 -24.19
C LEU A 19 9.91 6.00 -25.49
N ARG A 20 9.87 7.01 -26.37
CA ARG A 20 9.05 7.05 -27.59
C ARG A 20 7.58 6.70 -27.33
N THR A 21 7.09 7.00 -26.14
CA THR A 21 5.77 6.59 -25.64
C THR A 21 5.17 7.72 -24.81
N ARG A 22 3.87 7.99 -24.99
CA ARG A 22 3.15 8.92 -24.13
C ARG A 22 2.78 8.24 -22.82
N LEU A 23 3.18 8.85 -21.71
CA LEU A 23 2.85 8.43 -20.35
C LEU A 23 1.68 9.24 -19.78
N VAL A 24 1.46 10.45 -20.28
CA VAL A 24 0.44 11.37 -19.77
C VAL A 24 -0.46 11.90 -20.90
N ASN A 25 -1.77 11.80 -20.69
CA ASN A 25 -2.79 12.51 -21.47
C ASN A 25 -3.00 13.90 -20.86
N ARG A 26 -2.56 14.93 -21.61
CA ARG A 26 -2.82 16.33 -21.25
C ARG A 26 -4.09 16.81 -21.94
N SER A 27 -5.15 17.03 -21.16
CA SER A 27 -6.31 17.81 -21.59
C SER A 27 -6.28 19.18 -20.91
N THR A 28 -6.92 20.20 -21.51
CA THR A 28 -6.99 21.56 -20.97
C THR A 28 -7.68 21.68 -19.60
N ARG A 29 -8.30 20.60 -19.11
CA ARG A 29 -8.95 20.55 -17.78
C ARG A 29 -8.37 19.51 -16.82
N ARG A 30 -7.66 18.48 -17.30
CA ARG A 30 -7.11 17.39 -16.47
C ARG A 30 -5.87 16.74 -17.07
N LEU A 31 -4.95 16.36 -16.19
CA LEU A 31 -3.83 15.48 -16.44
C LEU A 31 -4.24 14.05 -16.04
N ALA A 32 -4.09 13.08 -16.93
CA ALA A 32 -4.34 11.66 -16.64
C ALA A 32 -3.18 10.80 -17.16
N LEU A 33 -2.90 9.67 -16.50
CA LEU A 33 -1.91 8.72 -17.01
C LEU A 33 -2.49 7.94 -18.20
N THR A 34 -1.61 7.51 -19.11
CA THR A 34 -1.92 6.46 -20.09
C THR A 34 -1.73 5.09 -19.43
N SER A 35 -2.22 4.01 -20.04
CA SER A 35 -1.94 2.65 -19.58
C SER A 35 -0.43 2.34 -19.51
N ALA A 36 0.33 2.85 -20.49
CA ALA A 36 1.79 2.79 -20.46
C ALA A 36 2.39 3.62 -19.32
N GLY A 37 1.80 4.79 -19.04
CA GLY A 37 2.15 5.65 -17.90
C GLY A 37 1.95 4.98 -16.56
N GLU A 38 0.83 4.29 -16.35
CA GLU A 38 0.54 3.55 -15.13
C GLU A 38 1.54 2.41 -14.91
N SER A 39 1.77 1.59 -15.94
CA SER A 39 2.75 0.49 -15.88
C SER A 39 4.17 0.99 -15.64
N TYR A 40 4.57 2.08 -16.31
CA TYR A 40 5.89 2.67 -16.15
C TYR A 40 6.08 3.26 -14.75
N LEU A 41 5.09 4.02 -14.26
CA LEU A 41 5.12 4.61 -12.92
C LEU A 41 5.23 3.54 -11.83
N ARG A 42 4.44 2.47 -11.95
CA ARG A 42 4.52 1.30 -11.06
C ARG A 42 5.94 0.75 -11.01
N ARG A 43 6.54 0.49 -12.17
CA ARG A 43 7.88 -0.10 -12.24
C ARG A 43 8.96 0.83 -11.69
N CYS A 44 8.85 2.13 -11.96
CA CYS A 44 9.76 3.12 -11.40
C CYS A 44 9.67 3.21 -9.88
N ARG A 45 8.48 3.14 -9.29
CA ARG A 45 8.31 3.13 -7.83
C ARG A 45 8.99 1.93 -7.18
N GLN A 46 8.84 0.75 -7.76
CA GLN A 46 9.54 -0.46 -7.30
C GLN A 46 11.05 -0.27 -7.35
N ILE A 47 11.59 0.18 -8.48
CA ILE A 47 13.04 0.37 -8.65
C ILE A 47 13.60 1.39 -7.66
N LEU A 48 12.87 2.47 -7.40
CA LEU A 48 13.29 3.47 -6.42
C LEU A 48 13.30 2.89 -5.01
N ALA A 49 12.27 2.12 -4.63
CA ALA A 49 12.25 1.43 -3.34
C ALA A 49 13.40 0.42 -3.20
N ASP A 50 13.73 -0.32 -4.27
CA ASP A 50 14.86 -1.26 -4.26
C ASP A 50 16.20 -0.53 -4.09
N ILE A 51 16.36 0.65 -4.69
CA ILE A 51 17.54 1.51 -4.51
C ILE A 51 17.61 2.01 -3.06
N ASP A 52 16.51 2.54 -2.53
CA ASP A 52 16.45 3.01 -1.14
C ASP A 52 16.83 1.87 -0.18
N HIS A 53 16.33 0.65 -0.41
CA HIS A 53 16.68 -0.51 0.39
C HIS A 53 18.15 -0.89 0.29
N ALA A 54 18.73 -0.89 -0.92
CA ALA A 54 20.15 -1.17 -1.12
C ALA A 54 21.05 -0.12 -0.44
N GLU A 55 20.64 1.15 -0.44
CA GLU A 55 21.34 2.23 0.27
C GLU A 55 21.23 2.07 1.80
N GLU A 56 20.07 1.66 2.32
CA GLU A 56 19.85 1.32 3.73
C GLU A 56 20.72 0.13 4.19
N GLU A 57 20.83 -0.90 3.35
CA GLU A 57 21.69 -2.05 3.58
C GLU A 57 23.17 -1.65 3.64
N ALA A 58 23.63 -0.88 2.65
CA ALA A 58 25.02 -0.47 2.53
C ALA A 58 25.46 0.52 3.62
N SER A 59 24.58 1.40 4.07
CA SER A 59 24.93 2.51 4.97
C SER A 59 25.06 2.14 6.45
N SER A 60 24.92 0.85 6.83
CA SER A 60 24.81 0.44 8.24
C SER A 60 23.64 1.12 8.98
N ALA A 61 22.68 1.72 8.24
CA ALA A 61 21.51 2.43 8.77
C ALA A 61 20.43 1.49 9.33
N HIS A 62 20.71 0.19 9.38
CA HIS A 62 19.98 -0.85 10.11
C HIS A 62 19.67 -0.56 11.59
N LYS A 63 20.01 0.62 12.14
CA LYS A 63 19.81 0.94 13.55
C LYS A 63 18.59 1.81 13.83
N ARG A 64 18.02 2.54 12.86
CA ARG A 64 16.89 3.45 13.14
C ARG A 64 15.93 3.59 11.95
N PRO A 65 14.88 2.75 11.88
CA PRO A 65 13.70 3.02 11.05
C PRO A 65 13.19 4.44 11.29
N ALA A 66 12.96 5.19 10.22
CA ALA A 66 12.42 6.55 10.26
C ALA A 66 11.62 6.84 8.98
N GLY A 67 10.68 7.79 9.02
CA GLY A 67 9.86 8.17 7.87
C GLY A 67 8.38 7.82 8.04
N VAL A 68 7.64 7.67 6.92
CA VAL A 68 6.20 7.38 6.95
C VAL A 68 5.95 5.96 6.47
N LEU A 69 5.41 5.10 7.34
CA LEU A 69 4.93 3.76 7.00
C LEU A 69 3.43 3.82 6.67
N ARG A 70 3.07 3.60 5.40
CA ARG A 70 1.69 3.58 4.91
C ARG A 70 1.16 2.16 4.89
N MET A 71 0.25 1.86 5.80
CA MET A 71 -0.34 0.53 5.93
C MET A 71 -1.83 0.56 5.60
N ARG A 72 -2.30 -0.47 4.88
CA ARG A 72 -3.72 -0.77 4.76
C ARG A 72 -4.11 -2.02 5.53
N SER A 73 -5.28 -2.01 6.15
CA SER A 73 -5.81 -3.22 6.79
C SER A 73 -7.32 -3.37 6.66
N PHE A 74 -7.79 -4.60 6.84
CA PHE A 74 -9.22 -4.90 6.94
C PHE A 74 -9.73 -4.54 8.34
N PRO A 75 -10.88 -3.85 8.46
CA PRO A 75 -11.43 -3.47 9.76
C PRO A 75 -11.59 -4.65 10.75
N SER A 76 -11.83 -5.86 10.23
CA SER A 76 -12.03 -7.08 11.02
C SER A 76 -10.75 -7.61 11.68
N VAL A 77 -9.57 -7.34 11.12
CA VAL A 77 -8.28 -7.81 11.62
C VAL A 77 -7.57 -6.71 12.44
N ASP A 78 -7.90 -5.46 12.13
CA ASP A 78 -7.12 -4.30 12.56
C ASP A 78 -7.09 -4.13 14.09
N HIS A 79 -8.26 -4.08 14.73
CA HIS A 79 -8.36 -3.75 16.16
C HIS A 79 -7.67 -4.74 17.10
N HIS A 80 -7.68 -6.04 16.77
CA HIS A 80 -7.17 -7.08 17.65
C HIS A 80 -5.70 -7.43 17.39
N TYR A 81 -5.21 -7.26 16.16
CA TYR A 81 -3.88 -7.74 15.77
C TYR A 81 -2.97 -6.61 15.28
N VAL A 82 -3.46 -5.77 14.37
CA VAL A 82 -2.63 -4.76 13.70
C VAL A 82 -2.34 -3.59 14.61
N LEU A 83 -3.36 -2.97 15.23
CA LEU A 83 -3.18 -1.82 16.12
C LEU A 83 -2.21 -2.09 17.29
N PRO A 84 -2.30 -3.23 18.01
CA PRO A 84 -1.32 -3.55 19.05
C PRO A 84 0.12 -3.71 18.51
N ALA A 85 0.28 -4.30 17.33
CA ALA A 85 1.59 -4.47 16.70
C ALA A 85 2.18 -3.11 16.27
N LEU A 86 1.37 -2.25 15.65
CA LEU A 86 1.76 -0.89 15.26
C LEU A 86 2.12 -0.04 16.49
N THR A 87 1.37 -0.17 17.58
CA THR A 87 1.66 0.54 18.83
C THR A 87 3.02 0.12 19.41
N ARG A 88 3.31 -1.18 19.44
CA ARG A 88 4.62 -1.71 19.85
C ARG A 88 5.74 -1.26 18.92
N TYR A 89 5.49 -1.27 17.62
CA TYR A 89 6.45 -0.86 16.61
C TYR A 89 6.82 0.63 16.76
N HIS A 90 5.82 1.50 16.88
CA HIS A 90 6.03 2.94 17.11
C HIS A 90 6.74 3.21 18.44
N ALA A 91 6.46 2.44 19.50
CA ALA A 91 7.17 2.58 20.76
C ALA A 91 8.66 2.22 20.64
N GLN A 92 9.00 1.26 19.77
CA GLN A 92 10.39 0.87 19.49
C GLN A 92 11.08 1.83 18.53
N TYR A 93 10.33 2.43 17.61
CA TYR A 93 10.82 3.32 16.54
C TYR A 93 9.96 4.59 16.45
N PRO A 94 10.16 5.56 17.36
CA PRO A 94 9.34 6.78 17.42
C PRO A 94 9.58 7.74 16.24
N ASP A 95 10.66 7.53 15.48
CA ASP A 95 10.96 8.30 14.26
C ASP A 95 10.14 7.84 13.04
N VAL A 96 9.35 6.77 13.20
CA VAL A 96 8.42 6.27 12.17
C VAL A 96 7.00 6.78 12.45
N SER A 97 6.49 7.63 11.55
CA SER A 97 5.07 8.00 11.49
C SER A 97 4.28 6.91 10.79
N ILE A 98 3.17 6.47 11.38
CA ILE A 98 2.35 5.39 10.81
C ILE A 98 1.05 5.99 10.26
N GLU A 99 0.80 5.80 8.96
CA GLU A 99 -0.47 6.13 8.31
C GLU A 99 -1.25 4.83 8.07
N LEU A 100 -2.27 4.58 8.88
CA LEU A 100 -3.14 3.42 8.76
C LEU A 100 -4.44 3.79 8.05
N SER A 101 -4.78 3.06 6.98
CA SER A 101 -6.06 3.19 6.27
C SER A 101 -6.83 1.87 6.29
N LEU A 102 -8.12 1.95 6.62
CA LEU A 102 -8.99 0.77 6.72
C LEU A 102 -9.84 0.64 5.46
N SER A 103 -9.76 -0.52 4.80
CA SER A 103 -10.55 -0.84 3.62
C SER A 103 -10.82 -2.35 3.56
N GLN A 104 -11.99 -2.75 3.06
CA GLN A 104 -12.31 -4.15 2.76
C GLN A 104 -11.90 -4.57 1.34
N GLN A 105 -11.31 -3.66 0.57
CA GLN A 105 -10.76 -3.96 -0.74
C GLN A 105 -9.29 -4.34 -0.58
N ILE A 106 -8.88 -5.44 -1.23
CA ILE A 106 -7.46 -5.78 -1.35
C ILE A 106 -6.80 -4.62 -2.10
N PRO A 107 -5.85 -3.90 -1.48
CA PRO A 107 -5.25 -2.74 -2.12
C PRO A 107 -4.28 -3.15 -3.22
N ASP A 108 -4.24 -2.35 -4.27
CA ASP A 108 -3.15 -2.41 -5.23
C ASP A 108 -1.93 -1.70 -4.65
N LEU A 109 -0.96 -2.45 -4.09
CA LEU A 109 0.27 -1.86 -3.55
C LEU A 109 1.15 -1.22 -4.65
N PHE A 110 0.89 -1.50 -5.92
CA PHE A 110 1.60 -0.89 -7.03
C PHE A 110 1.21 0.57 -7.31
N ASP A 111 0.12 1.04 -6.71
CA ASP A 111 -0.34 2.43 -6.83
C ASP A 111 0.53 3.43 -6.03
N GLY A 112 1.43 2.93 -5.17
CA GLY A 112 2.35 3.72 -4.34
C GLY A 112 1.68 4.48 -3.19
N THR A 113 0.43 4.15 -2.87
CA THR A 113 -0.32 4.77 -1.76
C THR A 113 -0.22 4.00 -0.46
N SER A 114 0.36 2.80 -0.49
CA SER A 114 0.60 1.95 0.68
C SER A 114 1.85 1.12 0.47
N ASP A 115 2.66 0.99 1.52
CA ASP A 115 3.90 0.22 1.51
C ASP A 115 3.60 -1.26 1.83
N MET A 116 2.56 -1.51 2.63
CA MET A 116 2.11 -2.87 2.94
C MET A 116 0.61 -2.95 3.22
N ALA A 117 0.08 -4.16 3.15
CA ALA A 117 -1.30 -4.45 3.53
C ALA A 117 -1.44 -5.72 4.35
N VAL A 118 -2.29 -5.65 5.38
CA VAL A 118 -2.72 -6.82 6.15
C VAL A 118 -4.18 -7.11 5.78
N VAL A 119 -4.40 -8.17 5.02
CA VAL A 119 -5.70 -8.54 4.48
C VAL A 119 -6.16 -9.90 5.01
N ALA A 120 -7.46 -10.07 5.18
CA ALA A 120 -8.07 -11.39 5.38
C ALA A 120 -8.66 -11.85 4.05
N ALA A 121 -8.04 -12.85 3.42
CA ALA A 121 -8.48 -13.36 2.13
C ALA A 121 -8.32 -14.89 2.06
N TRP A 122 -9.22 -15.54 1.33
CA TRP A 122 -9.12 -16.98 1.03
C TRP A 122 -7.99 -17.30 0.08
N SER A 123 -7.72 -16.37 -0.85
CA SER A 123 -6.60 -16.39 -1.77
C SER A 123 -6.20 -14.95 -2.09
N LEU A 124 -4.93 -14.78 -2.44
CA LEU A 124 -4.42 -13.52 -2.99
C LEU A 124 -4.38 -13.63 -4.52
N PRO A 125 -4.62 -12.53 -5.26
CA PRO A 125 -4.40 -12.53 -6.69
C PRO A 125 -2.92 -12.78 -7.00
N ASP A 126 -2.64 -13.47 -8.12
CA ASP A 126 -1.28 -13.64 -8.60
C ASP A 126 -0.64 -12.27 -8.83
N SER A 127 0.47 -12.00 -8.14
CA SER A 127 1.20 -10.75 -8.20
C SER A 127 2.68 -10.99 -7.89
N ASP A 128 3.53 -10.05 -8.29
CA ASP A 128 4.95 -10.03 -7.91
C ASP A 128 5.17 -9.58 -6.45
N LEU A 129 4.10 -9.48 -5.64
CA LEU A 129 4.19 -9.08 -4.24
C LEU A 129 4.61 -10.26 -3.37
N VAL A 130 5.53 -10.00 -2.44
CA VAL A 130 5.86 -10.96 -1.39
C VAL A 130 4.72 -11.00 -0.38
N SER A 131 4.19 -12.19 -0.11
CA SER A 131 3.14 -12.39 0.89
C SER A 131 3.60 -13.34 2.00
N HIS A 132 3.16 -13.04 3.22
CA HIS A 132 3.41 -13.87 4.40
C HIS A 132 2.09 -14.19 5.10
N MET A 133 1.84 -15.47 5.33
CA MET A 133 0.70 -15.93 6.13
C MET A 133 0.94 -15.57 7.60
N LEU A 134 0.14 -14.64 8.14
CA LEU A 134 0.20 -14.24 9.55
C LEU A 134 -0.62 -15.14 10.48
N GLY A 135 -1.66 -15.78 9.93
CA GLY A 135 -2.55 -16.65 10.69
C GLY A 135 -3.85 -16.93 9.93
N SER A 136 -4.76 -17.68 10.56
CA SER A 136 -6.08 -17.99 10.02
C SER A 136 -7.18 -17.48 10.96
N THR A 137 -8.29 -17.07 10.36
CA THR A 137 -9.50 -16.64 11.09
C THR A 137 -10.66 -17.56 10.71
N PHE A 138 -11.56 -17.82 11.66
CA PHE A 138 -12.78 -18.58 11.41
C PHE A 138 -14.00 -17.83 11.94
N SER A 139 -15.12 -17.95 11.24
CA SER A 139 -16.39 -17.39 11.67
C SER A 139 -17.11 -18.38 12.58
N ILE A 140 -17.62 -17.90 13.70
CA ILE A 140 -18.54 -18.66 14.56
C ILE A 140 -19.92 -18.01 14.53
N LEU A 141 -20.96 -18.85 14.49
CA LEU A 141 -22.33 -18.37 14.62
C LEU A 141 -22.61 -18.08 16.10
N CYS A 142 -22.96 -16.84 16.42
CA CYS A 142 -23.31 -16.45 17.78
C CYS A 142 -24.65 -15.71 17.77
N ALA A 143 -25.44 -15.91 18.83
CA ALA A 143 -26.66 -15.17 19.09
C ALA A 143 -26.66 -14.66 20.53
N SER A 144 -27.21 -13.47 20.75
CA SER A 144 -27.42 -12.97 22.11
C SER A 144 -28.33 -13.94 22.87
N PRO A 145 -28.03 -14.27 24.14
CA PRO A 145 -28.88 -15.16 24.96
C PRO A 145 -30.33 -14.70 25.06
N VAL A 146 -30.57 -13.39 24.87
CA VAL A 146 -31.88 -12.74 24.95
C VAL A 146 -32.69 -12.92 23.65
N ALA A 147 -32.03 -13.13 22.52
CA ALA A 147 -32.67 -13.27 21.21
C ALA A 147 -32.95 -14.75 20.90
N ARG A 148 -33.93 -15.35 21.59
CA ARG A 148 -34.42 -16.69 21.25
C ARG A 148 -35.56 -16.60 20.22
N LYS A 149 -35.22 -16.41 18.95
CA LYS A 149 -36.14 -16.68 17.83
C LYS A 149 -35.39 -17.42 16.73
N SER A 150 -35.95 -18.54 16.29
CA SER A 150 -35.43 -19.37 15.20
C SER A 150 -35.20 -18.53 13.96
N PHE A 151 -33.94 -18.19 13.68
CA PHE A 151 -33.51 -17.73 12.38
C PHE A 151 -32.83 -18.90 11.68
N ALA A 152 -33.54 -19.48 10.71
CA ALA A 152 -32.92 -20.32 9.71
C ALA A 152 -32.17 -19.37 8.75
N ILE A 153 -30.84 -19.49 8.70
CA ILE A 153 -30.03 -18.77 7.73
C ILE A 153 -29.58 -19.81 6.69
N GLN A 154 -30.06 -19.66 5.45
CA GLN A 154 -29.57 -20.45 4.31
C GLN A 154 -28.15 -20.01 3.96
N ILE A 155 -27.27 -21.01 3.79
CA ILE A 155 -25.89 -20.90 3.30
C ILE A 155 -25.91 -20.79 1.78
#